data_AF-A0A0G1V6G7-F1
#
_entry.id   AF-A0A0G1V6G7-F1
#
_cell.length_a   1.000
_cell.length_b   1.000
_cell.length_c   1.000
_cell.angle_alpha   90.00
_cell.angle_beta   90.00
_cell.angle_gamma   90.00
#
_symmetry.space_group_name_H-M   'P 1'
#
loop_
_entity.id
_entity.type
_entity.pdbx_description
1 polymer ?
#
loop_
_entity_poly.entity_id
_entity_poly.type
_entity_poly.pdbx_seq_one_letter_code
_entity_poly.pdbx_strand_id
1 'polypeptide(L)'
;MKAYKRDGVDINPLVLIQLPDRKGSSEDRLRERVERILKDEHGITTEKGNNKLAVWLSGEHINKEDVERNDNSVEVLIFKQTPALGWDCPRAQILVLFREWHSQVFSIQTVGRIMRMPEPDKGYYENDPLNYAYVCTNLNDIDIQEDIARKYITIYTSRRKKQYQSISLTSYHTVRHREKTRLSPEFTDIFLKTAEDLGLAKKINKKEEHTSQTLISDWHTENINLAGAGMVKEATTQYAVGNIDLQRYFDFFVRRSLRHFYPEDRTVGRVKTTIYKFLSTN
;
A
#
# COMPACT_ATOMS: atom_id res chain seq x y z
N MET A 1 -15.06 -19.78 -21.41
CA MET A 1 -14.34 -20.49 -22.50
C MET A 1 -15.18 -21.54 -23.22
N LYS A 2 -15.85 -22.48 -22.53
CA LYS A 2 -16.62 -23.56 -23.21
C LYS A 2 -17.79 -23.08 -24.08
N ALA A 3 -18.43 -21.97 -23.72
CA ALA A 3 -19.55 -21.41 -24.48
C ALA A 3 -19.07 -20.75 -25.80
N TYR A 4 -18.13 -19.79 -25.75
CA TYR A 4 -17.53 -19.21 -26.97
C TYR A 4 -16.97 -20.26 -27.94
N LYS A 5 -16.26 -21.28 -27.44
CA LYS A 5 -15.74 -22.37 -28.29
C LYS A 5 -16.83 -23.21 -28.96
N ARG A 6 -18.00 -23.37 -28.33
CA ARG A 6 -19.14 -24.09 -28.93
C ARG A 6 -19.76 -23.29 -30.08
N ASP A 7 -19.73 -21.97 -29.97
CA ASP A 7 -20.27 -21.06 -30.97
C ASP A 7 -19.23 -20.75 -32.08
N GLY A 8 -18.06 -21.41 -32.06
CA GLY A 8 -16.99 -21.22 -33.03
C GLY A 8 -16.25 -19.89 -32.90
N VAL A 9 -16.37 -19.23 -31.75
CA VAL A 9 -15.82 -17.90 -31.47
C VAL A 9 -14.53 -18.03 -30.66
N ASP A 10 -13.42 -17.52 -31.18
CA ASP A 10 -12.10 -17.60 -30.54
C ASP A 10 -11.88 -16.44 -29.57
N ILE A 11 -12.62 -16.48 -28.46
CA ILE A 11 -12.57 -15.47 -27.40
C ILE A 11 -12.34 -16.13 -26.05
N ASN A 12 -11.25 -15.71 -25.41
CA ASN A 12 -10.94 -16.03 -24.03
C ASN A 12 -11.54 -14.95 -23.14
N PRO A 13 -12.57 -15.24 -22.32
CA PRO A 13 -13.14 -14.24 -21.42
C PRO A 13 -12.13 -13.85 -20.35
N LEU A 14 -12.09 -12.57 -19.99
CA LEU A 14 -11.23 -12.03 -18.95
C LEU A 14 -12.01 -11.72 -17.67
N VAL A 15 -11.44 -12.10 -16.53
CA VAL A 15 -11.88 -11.67 -15.20
C VAL A 15 -11.02 -10.50 -14.74
N LEU A 16 -11.65 -9.40 -14.40
CA LEU A 16 -11.02 -8.20 -13.86
C LEU A 16 -11.19 -8.19 -12.35
N ILE A 17 -10.10 -8.08 -11.60
CA ILE A 17 -10.12 -7.96 -10.14
C ILE A 17 -9.54 -6.61 -9.73
N GLN A 18 -10.39 -5.73 -9.24
CA GLN A 18 -9.98 -4.44 -8.69
C GLN A 18 -9.69 -4.54 -7.19
N LEU A 19 -8.47 -4.19 -6.81
CA LEU A 19 -8.04 -4.02 -5.42
C LEU A 19 -8.29 -2.59 -4.92
N PRO A 20 -8.57 -2.39 -3.62
CA PRO A 20 -8.80 -1.06 -3.06
C PRO A 20 -7.51 -0.23 -3.00
N ASP A 21 -7.64 1.09 -3.16
CA ASP A 21 -6.53 2.04 -3.10
C ASP A 21 -6.13 2.33 -1.64
N ARG A 22 -5.31 1.45 -1.04
CA ARG A 22 -4.65 1.71 0.24
C ARG A 22 -3.14 1.80 0.07
N LYS A 23 -2.49 2.51 0.99
CA LYS A 23 -1.05 2.36 1.23
C LYS A 23 -0.87 1.68 2.58
N GLY A 24 -0.40 0.42 2.59
CA GLY A 24 -0.02 -0.28 3.83
C GLY A 24 -0.25 -1.80 3.84
N SER A 25 0.27 -2.48 4.87
CA SER A 25 0.38 -3.95 5.03
C SER A 25 -0.90 -4.79 4.97
N SER A 26 -2.08 -4.17 4.91
CA SER A 26 -3.36 -4.89 4.80
C SER A 26 -3.72 -5.20 3.35
N GLU A 27 -3.24 -4.39 2.41
CA GLU A 27 -3.51 -4.58 0.98
C GLU A 27 -2.69 -5.73 0.41
N ASP A 28 -1.39 -5.78 0.74
CA ASP A 28 -0.50 -6.86 0.36
C ASP A 28 -1.09 -8.22 0.76
N ARG A 29 -1.71 -8.29 1.95
CA ARG A 29 -2.40 -9.50 2.42
C ARG A 29 -3.63 -9.87 1.60
N LEU A 30 -4.41 -8.90 1.11
CA LEU A 30 -5.58 -9.18 0.27
C LEU A 30 -5.12 -9.70 -1.09
N ARG A 31 -4.13 -9.03 -1.69
CA ARG A 31 -3.50 -9.45 -2.94
C ARG A 31 -2.95 -10.87 -2.82
N GLU A 32 -2.09 -11.12 -1.83
CA GLU A 32 -1.51 -12.44 -1.56
C GLU A 32 -2.59 -13.51 -1.37
N ARG A 33 -3.72 -13.15 -0.75
CA ARG A 33 -4.84 -14.08 -0.57
C ARG A 33 -5.55 -14.38 -1.88
N VAL A 34 -5.81 -13.37 -2.70
CA VAL A 34 -6.42 -13.54 -4.04
C VAL A 34 -5.50 -14.38 -4.92
N GLU A 35 -4.22 -14.04 -5.01
CA GLU A 35 -3.23 -14.78 -5.79
C GLU A 35 -3.12 -16.24 -5.33
N ARG A 36 -3.17 -16.48 -4.01
CA ARG A 36 -3.16 -17.83 -3.45
C ARG A 36 -4.40 -18.63 -3.80
N ILE A 37 -5.60 -18.04 -3.70
CA ILE A 37 -6.85 -18.72 -4.10
C ILE A 37 -6.80 -19.07 -5.60
N LEU A 38 -6.36 -18.11 -6.43
CA LEU A 38 -6.20 -18.33 -7.87
C LEU A 38 -5.21 -19.46 -8.16
N LYS A 39 -4.10 -19.53 -7.43
CA LYS A 39 -3.10 -20.59 -7.56
C LYS A 39 -3.62 -21.94 -7.08
N ASP A 40 -4.12 -22.02 -5.85
CA ASP A 40 -4.42 -23.27 -5.16
C ASP A 40 -5.72 -23.92 -5.67
N GLU A 41 -6.76 -23.12 -5.95
CA GLU A 41 -8.08 -23.64 -6.35
C GLU A 41 -8.27 -23.67 -7.87
N HIS A 42 -7.57 -22.79 -8.60
CA HIS A 42 -7.78 -22.62 -10.04
C HIS A 42 -6.53 -22.84 -10.90
N GLY A 43 -5.35 -23.00 -10.30
CA GLY A 43 -4.09 -23.17 -11.03
C GLY A 43 -3.74 -21.97 -11.91
N ILE A 44 -4.14 -20.76 -11.51
CA ILE A 44 -3.92 -19.50 -12.25
C ILE A 44 -2.77 -18.75 -11.58
N THR A 45 -1.66 -18.56 -12.29
CA THR A 45 -0.44 -17.95 -11.74
C THR A 45 0.27 -17.02 -12.73
N THR A 46 1.14 -16.16 -12.21
CA THR A 46 2.05 -15.33 -13.01
C THR A 46 3.29 -16.07 -13.50
N GLU A 47 3.54 -17.29 -13.02
CA GLU A 47 4.74 -18.09 -13.30
C GLU A 47 4.86 -18.46 -14.80
N LYS A 48 6.10 -18.44 -15.30
CA LYS A 48 6.44 -18.81 -16.69
C LYS A 48 6.00 -20.25 -16.97
N GLY A 49 5.14 -20.42 -17.97
CA GLY A 49 4.55 -21.70 -18.36
C GLY A 49 3.05 -21.79 -18.06
N ASN A 50 2.55 -20.98 -17.12
CA ASN A 50 1.12 -20.79 -16.90
C ASN A 50 0.65 -19.46 -17.51
N ASN A 51 1.22 -18.34 -17.05
CA ASN A 51 0.94 -16.97 -17.53
C ASN A 51 -0.56 -16.60 -17.62
N LYS A 52 -1.44 -17.26 -16.85
CA LYS A 52 -2.89 -16.98 -16.89
C LYS A 52 -3.29 -15.80 -16.02
N LEU A 53 -2.40 -15.37 -15.12
CA LEU A 53 -2.58 -14.19 -14.28
C LEU A 53 -1.74 -13.03 -14.81
N ALA A 54 -2.40 -11.89 -14.98
CA ALA A 54 -1.77 -10.60 -15.22
C ALA A 54 -1.92 -9.70 -13.99
N VAL A 55 -0.90 -8.87 -13.74
CA VAL A 55 -0.88 -7.90 -12.64
C VAL A 55 -0.55 -6.54 -13.21
N TRP A 56 -1.39 -5.54 -12.91
CA TRP A 56 -1.20 -4.15 -13.31
C TRP A 56 -1.36 -3.23 -12.09
N LEU A 57 -0.25 -2.97 -11.41
CA LEU A 57 -0.19 -2.15 -10.20
C LEU A 57 0.80 -0.99 -10.37
N SER A 58 0.73 0.00 -9.50
CA SER A 58 1.65 1.15 -9.49
C SER A 58 3.08 0.70 -9.17
N GLY A 59 3.85 0.36 -10.20
CA GLY A 59 5.25 -0.10 -10.10
C GLY A 59 5.46 -1.58 -10.43
N GLU A 60 4.41 -2.33 -10.77
CA GLU A 60 4.52 -3.74 -11.13
C GLU A 60 3.56 -4.09 -12.27
N HIS A 61 4.14 -4.58 -13.36
CA HIS A 61 3.41 -5.04 -14.54
C HIS A 61 3.91 -6.43 -14.91
N ILE A 62 3.01 -7.42 -14.84
CA ILE A 62 3.32 -8.82 -15.17
C ILE A 62 2.28 -9.33 -16.14
N ASN A 63 2.72 -9.96 -17.23
CA ASN A 63 1.88 -10.58 -18.26
C ASN A 63 0.77 -9.64 -18.77
N LYS A 64 1.03 -8.33 -18.84
CA LYS A 64 0.01 -7.33 -19.20
C LYS A 64 -0.11 -7.11 -20.70
N GLU A 65 0.83 -7.64 -21.47
CA GLU A 65 0.99 -7.40 -22.89
C GLU A 65 -0.22 -7.94 -23.65
N ASP A 66 -0.83 -7.07 -24.45
CA ASP A 66 -1.98 -7.35 -25.31
C ASP A 66 -3.15 -8.07 -24.63
N VAL A 67 -3.37 -7.84 -23.33
CA VAL A 67 -4.43 -8.50 -22.54
C VAL A 67 -5.82 -8.20 -23.10
N GLU A 68 -6.00 -7.13 -23.84
CA GLU A 68 -7.24 -6.79 -24.55
C GLU A 68 -7.56 -7.70 -25.74
N ARG A 69 -6.58 -8.42 -26.30
CA ARG A 69 -6.80 -9.31 -27.45
C ARG A 69 -7.67 -10.50 -27.07
N ASN A 70 -8.64 -10.81 -27.94
CA ASN A 70 -9.58 -11.92 -27.77
C ASN A 70 -8.91 -13.29 -27.57
N ASP A 71 -7.80 -13.54 -28.24
CA ASP A 71 -7.04 -14.80 -28.22
C ASP A 71 -6.03 -14.90 -27.07
N ASN A 72 -5.88 -13.86 -26.25
CA ASN A 72 -4.89 -13.82 -25.18
C ASN A 72 -5.16 -14.91 -24.12
N SER A 73 -4.10 -15.57 -23.65
CA SER A 73 -4.18 -16.67 -22.69
C SER A 73 -4.41 -16.23 -21.25
N VAL A 74 -4.29 -14.94 -20.95
CA VAL A 74 -4.58 -14.37 -19.63
C VAL A 74 -6.08 -14.49 -19.35
N GLU A 75 -6.40 -15.16 -18.25
CA GLU A 75 -7.77 -15.40 -17.77
C GLU A 75 -8.16 -14.40 -16.67
N VAL A 76 -7.19 -13.88 -15.91
CA VAL A 76 -7.43 -12.96 -14.79
C VAL A 76 -6.45 -11.79 -14.81
N LEU A 77 -6.94 -10.56 -14.63
CA LEU A 77 -6.13 -9.36 -14.46
C LEU A 77 -6.43 -8.70 -13.10
N ILE A 78 -5.39 -8.48 -12.29
CA ILE A 78 -5.46 -7.75 -11.02
C ILE A 78 -4.98 -6.30 -11.22
N PHE A 79 -5.75 -5.32 -10.75
CA PHE A 79 -5.41 -3.89 -10.86
C PHE A 79 -5.91 -3.05 -9.67
N LYS A 80 -5.33 -1.86 -9.41
CA LYS A 80 -5.74 -0.94 -8.30
C LYS A 80 -6.71 0.16 -8.76
N GLN A 81 -6.29 0.96 -9.73
CA GLN A 81 -7.14 1.95 -10.37
C GLN A 81 -7.38 1.52 -11.81
N THR A 82 -8.59 1.79 -12.34
CA THR A 82 -8.82 1.74 -13.79
C THR A 82 -7.65 2.42 -14.48
N PRO A 83 -7.12 1.88 -15.58
CA PRO A 83 -6.14 2.61 -16.37
C PRO A 83 -6.71 4.00 -16.62
N ALA A 84 -6.02 5.00 -16.06
CA ALA A 84 -6.44 6.37 -16.13
C ALA A 84 -6.33 6.75 -17.61
N LEU A 85 -7.49 6.82 -18.26
CA LEU A 85 -7.72 7.21 -19.67
C LEU A 85 -7.41 6.11 -20.70
N GLY A 86 -8.46 5.65 -21.39
CA GLY A 86 -8.36 5.04 -22.72
C GLY A 86 -8.21 3.52 -22.82
N TRP A 87 -8.07 2.77 -21.72
CA TRP A 87 -8.06 1.31 -21.81
C TRP A 87 -9.48 0.74 -21.92
N ASP A 88 -9.70 -0.04 -22.98
CA ASP A 88 -10.93 -0.76 -23.28
C ASP A 88 -10.60 -2.24 -23.45
N CYS A 89 -11.33 -3.10 -22.74
CA CYS A 89 -11.14 -4.55 -22.79
C CYS A 89 -12.48 -5.21 -23.07
N PRO A 90 -12.86 -5.36 -24.35
CA PRO A 90 -14.20 -5.80 -24.73
C PRO A 90 -14.44 -7.29 -24.43
N ARG A 91 -13.37 -8.09 -24.20
CA ARG A 91 -13.49 -9.49 -23.74
C ARG A 91 -13.67 -9.65 -22.22
N ALA A 92 -13.68 -8.55 -21.46
CA ALA A 92 -13.89 -8.59 -20.02
C ALA A 92 -15.35 -8.87 -19.69
N GLN A 93 -15.62 -10.04 -19.11
CA GLN A 93 -16.98 -10.52 -18.86
C GLN A 93 -17.35 -10.48 -17.38
N ILE A 94 -16.36 -10.48 -16.49
CA ILE A 94 -16.56 -10.46 -15.05
C ILE A 94 -15.67 -9.38 -14.44
N LEU A 95 -16.27 -8.49 -13.66
CA LEU A 95 -15.58 -7.47 -12.88
C LEU A 95 -15.83 -7.70 -11.39
N VAL A 96 -14.77 -8.04 -10.66
CA VAL A 96 -14.77 -8.21 -9.21
C VAL A 96 -14.20 -6.96 -8.56
N LEU A 97 -14.97 -6.32 -7.69
CA LEU A 97 -14.63 -5.06 -7.06
C LEU A 97 -14.54 -5.21 -5.55
N PHE A 98 -13.31 -5.13 -5.03
CA PHE A 98 -13.06 -5.00 -3.59
C PHE A 98 -12.97 -3.52 -3.22
N ARG A 99 -14.03 -2.95 -2.65
CA ARG A 99 -14.03 -1.55 -2.16
C ARG A 99 -14.14 -1.46 -0.64
N GLU A 100 -13.70 -0.32 -0.12
CA GLU A 100 -13.96 0.08 1.26
C GLU A 100 -15.41 0.51 1.48
N TRP A 101 -15.82 0.49 2.75
CA TRP A 101 -17.15 0.88 3.24
C TRP A 101 -17.38 2.40 3.23
N HIS A 102 -17.08 3.08 2.13
CA HIS A 102 -17.49 4.47 1.94
C HIS A 102 -18.32 4.54 0.67
N SER A 103 -19.55 5.06 0.80
CA SER A 103 -20.51 5.15 -0.29
C SER A 103 -19.93 5.99 -1.41
N GLN A 104 -19.43 5.33 -2.45
CA GLN A 104 -19.19 5.96 -3.73
C GLN A 104 -20.28 5.49 -4.67
N VAL A 105 -20.99 6.47 -5.22
CA VAL A 105 -21.95 6.28 -6.32
C VAL A 105 -21.23 5.49 -7.40
N PHE A 106 -21.82 4.36 -7.77
CA PHE A 106 -21.29 3.49 -8.79
C PHE A 106 -21.53 4.18 -10.14
N SER A 107 -20.50 4.77 -10.75
CA SER A 107 -20.73 5.43 -12.04
C SER A 107 -20.90 4.38 -13.13
N ILE A 108 -22.07 4.40 -13.78
CA ILE A 108 -22.36 3.62 -15.00
C ILE A 108 -21.23 3.81 -16.03
N GLN A 109 -20.57 4.96 -16.01
CA GLN A 109 -19.43 5.31 -16.86
C GLN A 109 -18.20 4.40 -16.67
N THR A 110 -17.87 3.98 -15.45
CA THR A 110 -16.74 3.06 -15.22
C THR A 110 -17.05 1.67 -15.74
N VAL A 111 -18.30 1.24 -15.59
CA VAL A 111 -18.74 -0.11 -15.94
C VAL A 111 -18.99 -0.23 -17.44
N GLY A 112 -19.54 0.80 -18.08
CA GLY A 112 -19.74 0.84 -19.53
C GLY A 112 -18.46 0.85 -20.37
N ARG A 113 -17.29 1.08 -19.75
CA ARG A 113 -15.98 0.90 -20.41
C ARG A 113 -15.52 -0.56 -20.43
N ILE A 114 -16.16 -1.42 -19.64
CA ILE A 114 -15.78 -2.82 -19.47
C ILE A 114 -16.90 -3.73 -20.00
N MET A 115 -18.17 -3.32 -19.88
CA MET A 115 -19.34 -4.04 -20.40
C MET A 115 -19.56 -3.79 -21.89
N ARG A 116 -18.52 -3.95 -22.71
CA ARG A 116 -18.64 -3.93 -24.17
C ARG A 116 -18.74 -5.35 -24.69
N MET A 117 -19.44 -5.51 -25.80
CA MET A 117 -19.49 -6.79 -26.49
C MET A 117 -18.12 -7.03 -27.17
N PRO A 118 -17.54 -8.23 -27.05
CA PRO A 118 -16.24 -8.54 -27.64
C PRO A 118 -16.17 -8.29 -29.16
N GLU A 119 -17.27 -8.55 -29.87
CA GLU A 119 -17.39 -8.38 -31.32
C GLU A 119 -18.66 -7.56 -31.64
N PRO A 120 -18.62 -6.22 -31.50
CA PRO A 120 -19.81 -5.39 -31.69
C PRO A 120 -20.40 -5.50 -33.10
N ASP A 121 -19.56 -5.73 -34.12
CA ASP A 121 -19.97 -5.86 -35.52
C ASP A 121 -20.78 -7.13 -35.82
N LYS A 122 -20.65 -8.18 -34.98
CA LYS A 122 -21.41 -9.43 -35.12
C LYS A 122 -22.77 -9.40 -34.43
N GLY A 123 -23.03 -8.40 -33.59
CA GLY A 123 -24.25 -8.34 -32.80
C GLY A 123 -24.28 -9.38 -31.67
N TYR A 124 -25.47 -9.67 -31.16
CA TYR A 124 -25.66 -10.59 -30.05
C TYR A 124 -25.40 -12.04 -30.47
N TYR A 125 -24.75 -12.82 -29.59
CA TYR A 125 -24.57 -14.25 -29.77
C TYR A 125 -25.89 -15.01 -29.54
N GLU A 126 -26.10 -16.14 -30.21
CA GLU A 126 -27.29 -17.00 -29.97
C GLU A 126 -27.35 -17.53 -28.53
N ASN A 127 -26.19 -17.68 -27.91
CA ASN A 127 -26.05 -18.11 -26.53
C ASN A 127 -26.18 -16.92 -25.59
N ASP A 128 -27.39 -16.66 -25.10
CA ASP A 128 -27.74 -15.54 -24.21
C ASP A 128 -26.72 -15.25 -23.09
N PRO A 129 -26.21 -16.24 -22.32
CA PRO A 129 -25.14 -16.04 -21.34
C PRO A 129 -23.91 -15.25 -21.83
N LEU A 130 -23.55 -15.35 -23.11
CA LEU A 130 -22.40 -14.65 -23.70
C LEU A 130 -22.65 -13.15 -23.88
N ASN A 131 -23.91 -12.74 -23.87
CA ASN A 131 -24.35 -11.36 -24.06
C ASN A 131 -24.39 -10.56 -22.74
N TYR A 132 -24.07 -11.20 -21.60
CA TYR A 132 -24.07 -10.57 -20.28
C TYR A 132 -22.65 -10.37 -19.75
N ALA A 133 -22.47 -9.29 -18.99
CA ALA A 133 -21.33 -9.05 -18.13
C ALA A 133 -21.77 -9.03 -16.66
N TYR A 134 -20.90 -9.51 -15.78
CA TYR A 134 -21.18 -9.65 -14.35
C TYR A 134 -20.30 -8.72 -13.54
N VAL A 135 -20.91 -8.00 -12.60
CA VAL A 135 -20.20 -7.18 -11.63
C VAL A 135 -20.43 -7.77 -10.24
N CYS A 136 -19.35 -8.23 -9.60
CA CYS A 136 -19.35 -8.80 -8.27
C CYS A 136 -18.70 -7.82 -7.30
N THR A 137 -19.41 -7.39 -6.26
CA THR A 137 -18.86 -6.44 -5.28
C THR A 137 -19.28 -6.78 -3.85
N ASN A 138 -18.46 -6.35 -2.90
CA ASN A 138 -18.72 -6.46 -1.45
C ASN A 138 -19.49 -5.26 -0.87
N LEU A 139 -19.99 -4.36 -1.71
CA LEU A 139 -20.83 -3.22 -1.29
C LEU A 139 -22.25 -3.68 -0.96
N ASN A 140 -22.80 -3.18 0.14
CA ASN A 140 -24.17 -3.49 0.56
C ASN A 140 -25.21 -2.61 -0.16
N ASP A 141 -24.86 -1.34 -0.43
CA ASP A 141 -25.72 -0.36 -1.08
C ASP A 141 -25.04 0.13 -2.36
N ILE A 142 -25.53 -0.35 -3.50
CA ILE A 142 -25.14 0.19 -4.82
C ILE A 142 -26.22 1.20 -5.20
N ASP A 143 -25.94 2.48 -4.96
CA ASP A 143 -26.78 3.56 -5.49
C ASP A 143 -26.40 3.76 -6.96
N ILE A 144 -27.17 3.11 -7.84
CA ILE A 144 -27.08 3.31 -9.28
C ILE A 144 -28.08 4.40 -9.61
N GLN A 145 -27.65 5.52 -10.21
CA GLN A 145 -28.56 6.57 -10.66
C GLN A 145 -29.70 5.94 -11.50
N GLU A 146 -30.88 5.84 -10.89
CA GLU A 146 -31.89 4.83 -11.22
C GLU A 146 -32.52 5.01 -12.61
N ASP A 147 -32.49 6.23 -13.14
CA ASP A 147 -33.29 6.61 -14.31
C ASP A 147 -32.80 5.99 -15.64
N ILE A 148 -31.53 5.60 -15.75
CA ILE A 148 -30.94 5.03 -16.99
C ILE A 148 -30.63 3.54 -16.84
N ALA A 149 -30.29 3.07 -15.63
CA ALA A 149 -29.76 1.73 -15.40
C ALA A 149 -30.81 0.60 -15.41
N ARG A 150 -32.07 0.89 -15.08
CA ARG A 150 -33.14 -0.13 -14.96
C ARG A 150 -33.40 -0.91 -16.27
N LYS A 151 -32.99 -0.39 -17.43
CA LYS A 151 -33.12 -1.08 -18.73
C LYS A 151 -31.96 -2.02 -19.06
N TYR A 152 -30.81 -1.87 -18.40
CA TYR A 152 -29.56 -2.54 -18.78
C TYR A 152 -28.96 -3.43 -17.69
N ILE A 153 -29.42 -3.31 -16.44
CA ILE A 153 -28.78 -3.96 -15.29
C ILE A 153 -29.82 -4.76 -14.49
N THR A 154 -29.59 -6.07 -14.38
CA THR A 154 -30.32 -6.94 -13.44
C THR A 154 -29.47 -7.16 -12.20
N ILE A 155 -29.97 -6.79 -11.02
CA ILE A 155 -29.23 -6.94 -9.75
C ILE A 155 -29.63 -8.26 -9.08
N TYR A 156 -28.66 -9.16 -8.91
CA TYR A 156 -28.83 -10.38 -8.13
C TYR A 156 -28.19 -10.21 -6.75
N THR A 157 -29.00 -10.18 -5.69
CA THR A 157 -28.49 -10.06 -4.31
C THR A 157 -28.31 -11.43 -3.68
N SER A 158 -27.06 -11.78 -3.34
CA SER A 158 -26.77 -12.97 -2.52
C SER A 158 -26.75 -12.60 -1.04
N ARG A 159 -27.42 -13.41 -0.21
CA ARG A 159 -27.41 -13.26 1.25
C ARG A 159 -26.65 -14.41 1.89
N ARG A 160 -25.94 -14.12 2.99
CA ARG A 160 -25.24 -15.14 3.78
C ARG A 160 -26.22 -16.26 4.19
N LYS A 161 -25.85 -17.53 3.95
CA LYS A 161 -26.68 -18.68 4.34
C LYS A 161 -26.91 -18.69 5.86
N LYS A 162 -28.16 -18.95 6.29
CA LYS A 162 -28.57 -18.96 7.71
C LYS A 162 -27.74 -19.91 8.60
N GLN A 163 -27.19 -20.97 8.02
CA GLN A 163 -26.34 -21.97 8.70
C GLN A 163 -25.02 -21.41 9.24
N TYR A 164 -24.55 -20.27 8.72
CA TYR A 164 -23.33 -19.65 9.22
C TYR A 164 -23.65 -18.80 10.47
N GLN A 165 -23.21 -19.26 11.63
CA GLN A 165 -23.33 -18.51 12.89
C GLN A 165 -22.53 -17.20 12.82
N SER A 166 -23.00 -16.16 13.49
CA SER A 166 -22.21 -14.94 13.67
C SER A 166 -20.88 -15.29 14.33
N ILE A 167 -19.78 -15.01 13.64
CA ILE A 167 -18.45 -15.19 14.21
C ILE A 167 -18.23 -13.98 15.11
N SER A 168 -18.23 -14.19 16.42
CA SER A 168 -17.74 -13.18 17.35
C SER A 168 -16.22 -13.17 17.26
N LEU A 169 -15.66 -12.27 16.45
CA LEU A 169 -14.25 -11.96 16.55
C LEU A 169 -14.07 -11.14 17.83
N THR A 170 -13.23 -11.61 18.73
CA THR A 170 -12.83 -10.83 19.90
C THR A 170 -12.16 -9.56 19.41
N SER A 171 -12.89 -8.44 19.46
CA SER A 171 -12.33 -7.13 19.12
C SER A 171 -11.32 -6.77 20.19
N TYR A 172 -10.04 -6.97 19.91
CA TYR A 172 -8.98 -6.36 20.70
C TYR A 172 -8.94 -4.87 20.35
N HIS A 173 -9.71 -4.07 21.08
CA HIS A 173 -9.44 -2.64 21.13
C HIS A 173 -8.25 -2.44 22.05
N THR A 174 -7.08 -2.14 21.47
CA THR A 174 -5.98 -1.60 22.26
C THR A 174 -6.49 -0.28 22.85
N VAL A 175 -6.80 -0.26 24.14
CA VAL A 175 -7.09 0.97 24.85
C VAL A 175 -5.88 1.87 24.61
N ARG A 176 -6.06 2.96 23.86
CA ARG A 176 -4.98 3.91 23.60
C ARG A 176 -4.65 4.58 24.93
N HIS A 177 -3.72 4.02 25.69
CA HIS A 177 -3.16 4.65 26.88
C HIS A 177 -2.29 5.84 26.44
N ARG A 178 -2.93 6.91 25.96
CA ARG A 178 -2.26 8.15 25.53
C ARG A 178 -1.38 8.71 26.65
N GLU A 179 -1.75 8.46 27.90
CA GLU A 179 -1.01 8.85 29.10
C GLU A 179 0.29 8.06 29.32
N LYS A 180 0.38 6.84 28.80
CA LYS A 180 1.63 6.03 28.87
C LYS A 180 2.60 6.34 27.74
N THR A 181 2.12 6.91 26.63
CA THR A 181 2.91 7.15 25.41
C THR A 181 3.21 8.61 25.13
N ARG A 182 2.60 9.55 25.87
CA ARG A 182 2.77 10.99 25.68
C ARG A 182 3.27 11.66 26.95
N LEU A 183 4.31 12.48 26.82
CA LEU A 183 4.63 13.44 27.88
C LEU A 183 3.47 14.42 28.01
N SER A 184 3.19 14.85 29.23
CA SER A 184 2.13 15.80 29.53
C SER A 184 2.59 17.25 29.21
N PRO A 185 1.68 18.23 29.09
CA PRO A 185 2.05 19.63 28.84
C PRO A 185 2.97 20.21 29.93
N GLU A 186 2.78 19.75 31.16
CA GLU A 186 3.52 20.17 32.37
C GLU A 186 5.00 19.76 32.33
N PHE A 187 5.38 18.84 31.44
CA PHE A 187 6.76 18.41 31.28
C PHE A 187 7.72 19.59 31.08
N THR A 188 7.30 20.60 30.31
CA THR A 188 8.13 21.78 30.02
C THR A 188 8.51 22.51 31.31
N ASP A 189 7.54 22.73 32.17
CA ASP A 189 7.72 23.51 33.40
C ASP A 189 8.50 22.70 34.44
N ILE A 190 8.20 21.40 34.56
CA ILE A 190 8.94 20.47 35.42
C ILE A 190 10.42 20.40 34.99
N PHE A 191 10.68 20.28 33.68
CA PHE A 191 12.03 20.22 33.14
C PHE A 191 12.80 21.51 33.44
N LEU A 192 12.21 22.68 33.18
CA LEU A 192 12.88 23.96 33.43
C LEU A 192 13.22 24.15 34.90
N LYS A 193 12.27 23.85 35.80
CA LYS A 193 12.50 23.90 37.25
C LYS A 193 13.61 22.95 37.69
N THR A 194 13.58 21.71 37.21
CA THR A 194 14.61 20.71 37.55
C THR A 194 15.97 21.09 36.97
N ALA A 195 16.01 21.73 35.80
CA ALA A 195 17.24 22.19 35.16
C ALA A 195 17.90 23.33 35.93
N GLU A 196 17.10 24.22 36.53
CA GLU A 196 17.55 25.25 37.47
C GLU A 196 18.11 24.61 38.75
N ASP A 197 17.36 23.69 39.37
CA ASP A 197 17.75 23.00 40.61
C ASP A 197 19.08 22.22 40.43
N LEU A 198 19.29 21.59 39.26
CA LEU A 198 20.51 20.84 38.92
C LEU A 198 21.64 21.72 38.36
N GLY A 199 21.40 23.02 38.18
CA GLY A 199 22.37 23.98 37.66
C GLY A 199 22.89 23.62 36.27
N LEU A 200 22.04 23.06 35.39
CA LEU A 200 22.46 22.54 34.08
C LEU A 200 23.07 23.62 33.16
N ALA A 201 22.64 24.88 33.31
CA ALA A 201 23.19 26.00 32.54
C ALA A 201 24.71 26.14 32.72
N LYS A 202 25.24 25.84 33.91
CA LYS A 202 26.68 25.92 34.22
C LYS A 202 27.49 24.77 33.62
N LYS A 203 26.82 23.69 33.20
CA LYS A 203 27.45 22.48 32.66
C LYS A 203 27.48 22.44 31.13
N ILE A 204 26.81 23.38 30.46
CA ILE A 204 26.73 23.44 29.01
C ILE A 204 27.82 24.38 28.50
N ASN A 205 28.73 23.82 27.69
CA ASN A 205 29.73 24.60 26.97
C ASN A 205 29.15 25.04 25.61
N LYS A 206 28.99 26.35 25.41
CA LYS A 206 28.48 26.95 24.16
C LYS A 206 29.58 27.32 23.17
N LYS A 207 30.86 27.07 23.49
CA LYS A 207 32.02 27.54 22.70
C LYS A 207 32.52 26.61 21.60
N GLU A 208 31.92 25.44 21.38
CA GLU A 208 32.35 24.54 20.30
C GLU A 208 31.54 24.80 19.01
N GLU A 209 32.18 25.39 18.01
CA GLU A 209 31.53 25.80 16.75
C GLU A 209 31.61 24.77 15.62
N HIS A 210 32.41 23.70 15.75
CA HIS A 210 32.58 22.74 14.65
C HIS A 210 32.55 21.29 15.11
N THR A 211 31.40 20.64 14.94
CA THR A 211 31.34 19.17 14.92
C THR A 211 31.85 18.71 13.55
N SER A 212 33.03 18.12 13.50
CA SER A 212 33.53 17.44 12.31
C SER A 212 33.18 15.96 12.37
N GLN A 213 32.82 15.37 11.23
CA GLN A 213 32.66 13.92 11.11
C GLN A 213 33.75 13.35 10.24
N THR A 214 34.28 12.23 10.69
CA THR A 214 35.22 11.42 9.95
C THR A 214 34.43 10.39 9.14
N LEU A 215 34.43 10.54 7.81
CA LEU A 215 33.89 9.55 6.88
C LEU A 215 35.06 8.81 6.22
N ILE A 216 34.99 7.48 6.16
CA ILE A 216 35.95 6.69 5.40
C ILE A 216 35.72 7.01 3.91
N SER A 217 36.68 7.68 3.27
CA SER A 217 36.53 8.16 1.89
C SER A 217 37.07 7.17 0.87
N ASP A 218 38.09 6.41 1.22
CA ASP A 218 38.66 5.37 0.34
C ASP A 218 39.12 4.16 1.14
N TRP A 219 38.98 2.98 0.53
CA TRP A 219 39.48 1.72 1.05
C TRP A 219 40.51 1.14 0.07
N HIS A 220 41.73 0.89 0.55
CA HIS A 220 42.77 0.23 -0.22
C HIS A 220 43.20 -1.05 0.50
N THR A 221 43.20 -2.17 -0.23
CA THR A 221 43.78 -3.43 0.25
C THR A 221 44.99 -3.77 -0.60
N GLU A 222 46.14 -4.03 0.02
CA GLU A 222 47.35 -4.43 -0.71
C GLU A 222 47.40 -5.93 -1.00
N ASN A 223 46.49 -6.76 -0.44
CA ASN A 223 46.43 -8.18 -0.75
C ASN A 223 45.04 -8.78 -0.51
N ILE A 224 44.43 -9.33 -1.58
CA ILE A 224 43.08 -9.95 -1.55
C ILE A 224 43.14 -11.44 -1.15
N ASN A 225 44.33 -12.04 -0.98
CA ASN A 225 44.49 -13.49 -0.86
C ASN A 225 44.99 -14.05 0.48
N LEU A 226 44.83 -13.36 1.61
CA LEU A 226 44.96 -14.02 2.92
C LEU A 226 43.76 -13.73 3.81
N ALA A 227 42.95 -14.77 4.01
CA ALA A 227 42.00 -14.84 5.09
C ALA A 227 42.77 -14.81 6.43
N GLY A 228 42.95 -13.61 6.97
CA GLY A 228 43.50 -13.40 8.30
C GLY A 228 44.67 -12.41 8.34
N ALA A 229 44.42 -11.25 8.94
CA ALA A 229 45.41 -10.29 9.44
C ALA A 229 46.20 -9.46 8.41
N GLY A 230 45.51 -8.66 7.59
CA GLY A 230 46.08 -7.45 6.98
C GLY A 230 45.61 -6.20 7.74
N MET A 231 46.53 -5.35 8.20
CA MET A 231 46.16 -4.06 8.81
C MET A 231 45.50 -3.16 7.76
N VAL A 232 44.23 -2.82 7.99
CA VAL A 232 43.48 -1.86 7.15
C VAL A 232 43.97 -0.46 7.47
N LYS A 233 44.54 0.25 6.49
CA LYS A 233 44.76 1.70 6.59
C LYS A 233 43.57 2.40 5.96
N GLU A 234 42.71 2.96 6.81
CA GLU A 234 41.54 3.73 6.39
C GLU A 234 41.94 5.19 6.16
N ALA A 235 41.72 5.70 4.94
CA ALA A 235 41.78 7.14 4.68
C ALA A 235 40.45 7.75 5.12
N THR A 236 40.48 8.54 6.20
CA THR A 236 39.29 9.21 6.74
C THR A 236 39.31 10.69 6.37
N THR A 237 38.26 11.17 5.71
CA THR A 237 38.11 12.58 5.37
C THR A 237 37.15 13.26 6.35
N GLN A 238 37.54 14.42 6.85
CA GLN A 238 36.71 15.23 7.75
C GLN A 238 35.84 16.19 6.95
N TYR A 239 34.52 16.13 7.16
CA TYR A 239 33.58 17.11 6.59
C TYR A 239 32.88 17.88 7.70
N ALA A 240 32.60 19.16 7.44
CA ALA A 240 31.80 20.00 8.31
C ALA A 240 30.35 19.52 8.27
N VAL A 241 29.78 19.22 9.44
CA VAL A 241 28.40 18.74 9.55
C VAL A 241 27.45 19.86 9.13
N GLY A 242 26.65 19.62 8.10
CA GLY A 242 25.66 20.58 7.63
C GLY A 242 24.51 20.78 8.61
N ASN A 243 23.76 21.88 8.46
CA ASN A 243 22.61 22.18 9.32
C ASN A 243 21.56 21.05 9.36
N ILE A 244 21.36 20.35 8.23
CA ILE A 244 20.43 19.22 8.13
C ILE A 244 20.90 18.04 8.98
N ASP A 245 22.20 17.78 8.98
CA ASP A 245 22.78 16.67 9.74
C ASP A 245 22.77 17.00 11.24
N LEU A 246 23.08 18.24 11.63
CA LEU A 246 22.92 18.70 13.02
C LEU A 246 21.48 18.52 13.51
N GLN A 247 20.49 18.85 12.68
CA GLN A 247 19.08 18.62 13.00
C GLN A 247 18.79 17.13 13.17
N ARG A 248 19.34 16.25 12.32
CA ARG A 248 19.20 14.79 12.47
C ARG A 248 19.85 14.29 13.76
N TYR A 249 21.04 14.76 14.12
CA TYR A 249 21.68 14.40 15.39
C TYR A 249 20.85 14.79 16.60
N PHE A 250 20.31 16.01 16.57
CA PHE A 250 19.42 16.47 17.62
C PHE A 250 18.16 15.60 17.73
N ASP A 251 17.56 15.25 16.60
CA ASP A 251 16.40 14.36 16.53
C ASP A 251 16.71 12.97 17.09
N PHE A 252 17.86 12.39 16.74
CA PHE A 252 18.31 11.10 17.27
C PHE A 252 18.60 11.17 18.76
N PHE A 253 19.23 12.25 19.24
CA PHE A 253 19.50 12.47 20.65
C PHE A 253 18.19 12.47 21.47
N VAL A 254 17.19 13.23 21.02
CA VAL A 254 15.88 13.30 21.70
C VAL A 254 15.19 11.93 21.68
N ARG A 255 15.15 11.24 20.54
CA ARG A 255 14.53 9.90 20.44
C ARG A 255 15.24 8.87 21.31
N ARG A 256 16.58 8.90 21.38
CA ARG A 256 17.38 8.01 22.25
C ARG A 256 17.14 8.29 23.72
N SER A 257 16.98 9.56 24.11
CA SER A 257 16.69 9.96 25.48
C SER A 257 15.32 9.48 25.96
N LEU A 258 14.39 9.28 25.02
CA LEU A 258 13.05 8.76 25.27
C LEU A 258 12.96 7.24 25.17
N ARG A 259 14.06 6.47 25.09
CA ARG A 259 14.02 5.01 24.83
C ARG A 259 13.19 4.20 25.83
N HIS A 260 13.09 4.64 27.08
CA HIS A 260 12.25 4.01 28.11
C HIS A 260 10.74 4.33 27.94
N PHE A 261 10.42 5.31 27.11
CA PHE A 261 9.08 5.71 26.72
C PHE A 261 8.86 5.36 25.23
N TYR A 262 7.63 5.30 24.76
CA TYR A 262 7.40 5.19 23.32
C TYR A 262 7.70 6.56 22.69
N PRO A 263 8.66 6.69 21.74
CA PRO A 263 9.09 7.98 21.18
C PRO A 263 8.07 8.48 20.14
N GLU A 264 6.87 8.78 20.62
CA GLU A 264 5.80 9.37 19.82
C GLU A 264 6.17 10.78 19.37
N ASP A 265 5.83 11.15 18.14
CA ASP A 265 6.33 12.37 17.52
C ASP A 265 5.91 13.66 18.26
N ARG A 266 4.76 13.67 18.97
CA ARG A 266 4.34 14.82 19.78
C ARG A 266 5.20 14.96 21.03
N THR A 267 5.56 13.84 21.64
CA THR A 267 6.50 13.79 22.77
C THR A 267 7.88 14.28 22.35
N VAL A 268 8.39 13.76 21.22
CA VAL A 268 9.66 14.20 20.64
C VAL A 268 9.63 15.71 20.37
N GLY A 269 8.55 16.21 19.74
CA GLY A 269 8.35 17.64 19.50
C GLY A 269 8.38 18.45 20.79
N ARG A 270 7.69 18.01 21.85
CA ARG A 270 7.65 18.72 23.13
C ARG A 270 9.02 18.79 23.81
N VAL A 271 9.79 17.70 23.79
CA VAL A 271 11.16 17.71 24.33
C VAL A 271 12.05 18.68 23.55
N LYS A 272 11.97 18.68 22.21
CA LYS A 272 12.70 19.65 21.37
C LYS A 272 12.35 21.08 21.74
N THR A 273 11.06 21.42 21.79
CA THR A 273 10.60 22.77 22.18
C THR A 273 11.09 23.16 23.57
N THR A 274 11.09 22.22 24.51
CA THR A 274 11.56 22.45 25.88
C THR A 274 13.07 22.74 25.92
N ILE A 275 13.87 21.97 25.19
CA ILE A 275 15.32 22.18 25.08
C ILE A 275 15.62 23.53 24.42
N TYR A 276 14.93 23.88 23.33
CA TYR A 276 15.06 25.19 22.71
C TYR A 276 14.70 26.32 23.68
N LYS A 277 13.60 26.18 24.42
CA LYS A 277 13.19 27.17 25.43
C LYS A 277 14.27 27.33 26.49
N PHE A 278 14.78 26.22 27.04
CA PHE A 278 15.86 26.23 28.03
C PHE A 278 17.15 26.92 27.53
N LEU A 279 17.57 26.62 26.30
CA LEU A 279 18.75 27.23 25.65
C LEU A 279 18.53 28.69 25.22
N SER A 280 17.29 29.13 25.06
CA SER A 280 16.96 30.53 24.77
C SER A 280 16.92 31.41 26.02
N THR A 281 16.64 30.82 27.18
CA THR A 281 16.49 31.52 28.46
C THR A 281 17.79 31.57 29.28
N ASN A 282 18.76 30.69 28.98
CA ASN A 282 20.10 30.61 29.61
C ASN A 282 21.17 30.60 28.53
#